data_AF-A0A7Z9WNX7-F1
#
_entry.id   AF-A0A7Z9WNX7-F1
#
_cell.length_a   1.000
_cell.length_b   1.000
_cell.length_c   1.000
_cell.angle_alpha   90.00
_cell.angle_beta   90.00
_cell.angle_gamma   90.00
#
_symmetry.space_group_name_H-M   'P 1'
#
loop_
_entity.id
_entity.type
_entity.pdbx_description
1 polymer ?
#
loop_
_entity_poly.entity_id
_entity_poly.type
_entity_poly.pdbx_seq_one_letter_code
_entity_poly.pdbx_strand_id
1 'polypeptide(L)'
;MNGREISPFLPIPRFSVLVLLLLSLLVISTAAQAQGQEQEVDLVVIVDESGSLCQNDGIAKEVNGLIRAFNEVVVPAVEAGAKIRMAVVSFSFRSRTRIGLVDVATHRTEIIAALNAIKRDPACSSTSISKALNRAAAILAQGRAPRKVINLVTDGRPQYPAVAQRTCTAVKEAGIELWTLGIGEGGPFLEGCAGPPPARNFQVRTIDDFAEAEKEKLGRVIRRAPRGVVDCITARYKDHLIDEAQDIKEDLFSLGGRIRERLEGEKLTDAEFEATLGDRAQTDLSAFPDFWRMTFVAGKVGATPTVGDLIDALSEDCPKVISDPTSPEEDKLICQWWYQRKTKMLCVKYWIIKAWKEL
;
A
#
# COMPACT_ATOMS: atom_id res chain seq x y z
N MET A 1 55.13 15.28 -32.52
CA MET A 1 54.62 14.57 -31.33
C MET A 1 53.25 15.16 -31.03
N ASN A 2 52.20 14.39 -31.30
CA ASN A 2 50.83 14.87 -31.48
C ASN A 2 50.12 15.10 -30.14
N GLY A 3 49.66 16.33 -29.91
CA GLY A 3 48.78 16.69 -28.81
C GLY A 3 47.36 16.16 -29.06
N ARG A 4 46.80 15.47 -28.07
CA ARG A 4 45.38 15.07 -28.06
C ARG A 4 44.55 16.24 -27.56
N GLU A 5 43.67 16.75 -28.40
CA GLU A 5 42.63 17.71 -28.04
C GLU A 5 41.59 17.03 -27.14
N ILE A 6 41.26 17.70 -26.04
CA ILE A 6 40.24 17.26 -25.07
C ILE A 6 38.89 17.79 -25.59
N SER A 7 37.96 16.89 -25.91
CA SER A 7 36.63 17.26 -26.41
C SER A 7 35.83 18.04 -25.34
N PRO A 8 35.08 19.10 -25.72
CA PRO A 8 34.35 19.92 -24.76
C PRO A 8 33.14 19.17 -24.19
N PHE A 9 32.99 19.24 -22.87
CA PHE A 9 31.79 18.82 -22.13
C PHE A 9 30.53 19.40 -22.79
N LEU A 10 29.63 18.52 -23.26
CA LEU A 10 28.33 18.94 -23.78
C LEU A 10 27.53 19.65 -22.68
N PRO A 11 27.00 20.86 -22.93
CA PRO A 11 26.17 21.56 -21.96
C PRO A 11 24.86 20.79 -21.79
N ILE A 12 24.57 20.38 -20.55
CA ILE A 12 23.24 19.86 -20.18
C ILE A 12 22.21 20.92 -20.61
N PRO A 13 21.22 20.60 -21.45
CA PRO A 13 20.27 21.58 -21.95
C PRO A 13 19.49 22.15 -20.77
N ARG A 14 19.62 23.47 -20.55
CA ARG A 14 18.97 24.23 -19.46
C ARG A 14 17.45 24.04 -19.40
N PHE A 15 16.84 23.56 -20.50
CA PHE A 15 15.44 23.16 -20.57
C PHE A 15 15.08 21.98 -19.66
N SER A 16 15.95 20.97 -19.50
CA SER A 16 15.62 19.76 -18.73
C SER A 16 15.49 20.04 -17.23
N VAL A 17 16.29 20.97 -16.70
CA VAL A 17 16.21 21.39 -15.29
C VAL A 17 14.94 22.20 -15.03
N LEU A 18 14.56 23.06 -15.99
CA LEU A 18 13.33 23.86 -15.89
C LEU A 18 12.07 22.98 -15.91
N VAL A 19 12.03 21.99 -16.81
CA VAL A 19 10.90 21.04 -16.89
C VAL A 19 10.75 20.22 -15.62
N LEU A 20 11.86 19.74 -15.03
CA LEU A 20 11.83 19.00 -13.77
C LEU A 20 11.40 19.88 -12.58
N LEU A 21 11.80 21.15 -12.56
CA LEU A 21 11.34 22.11 -11.55
C LEU A 21 9.85 22.43 -11.70
N LEU A 22 9.35 22.60 -12.92
CA LEU A 22 7.94 22.84 -13.16
C LEU A 22 7.08 21.62 -12.80
N LEU A 23 7.55 20.41 -13.11
CA LEU A 23 6.89 19.16 -12.71
C LEU A 23 6.89 18.98 -11.19
N SER A 24 7.99 19.28 -10.50
CA SER A 24 8.04 19.20 -9.03
C SER A 24 7.10 20.21 -8.37
N LEU A 25 7.05 21.46 -8.88
CA LEU A 25 6.09 22.47 -8.43
C LEU A 25 4.63 22.06 -8.67
N LEU A 26 4.33 21.41 -9.80
CA LEU A 26 2.99 20.90 -10.11
C LEU A 26 2.57 19.76 -9.17
N VAL A 27 3.51 18.85 -8.84
CA VAL A 27 3.30 17.78 -7.85
C VAL A 27 3.09 18.36 -6.44
N ILE A 28 3.85 19.39 -6.06
CA ILE A 28 3.69 20.06 -4.76
C ILE A 28 2.34 20.78 -4.67
N SER A 29 1.93 21.48 -5.73
CA SER A 29 0.66 22.23 -5.76
C SER A 29 -0.57 21.30 -5.67
N THR A 30 -0.54 20.16 -6.35
CA THR A 30 -1.61 19.16 -6.28
C THR A 30 -1.67 18.43 -4.94
N ALA A 31 -0.52 18.14 -4.32
CA ALA A 31 -0.47 17.59 -2.96
C ALA A 31 -1.04 18.55 -1.90
N ALA A 32 -0.79 19.85 -2.04
CA ALA A 32 -1.33 20.88 -1.14
C ALA A 32 -2.85 21.02 -1.27
N GLN A 33 -3.41 20.94 -2.49
CA GLN A 33 -4.86 20.97 -2.70
C GLN A 33 -5.55 19.71 -2.18
N ALA A 34 -4.87 18.57 -2.13
CA ALA A 34 -5.41 17.37 -1.52
C ALA A 34 -5.67 17.59 -0.02
N GLN A 35 -4.83 18.33 0.72
CA GLN A 35 -4.95 18.47 2.18
C GLN A 35 -6.20 19.24 2.69
N GLY A 36 -7.00 19.85 1.81
CA GLY A 36 -8.07 20.79 2.19
C GLY A 36 -9.53 20.33 2.11
N GLN A 37 -9.85 19.08 1.75
CA GLN A 37 -11.24 18.63 1.80
C GLN A 37 -11.60 18.12 3.21
N GLU A 38 -12.43 18.88 3.93
CA GLU A 38 -13.09 18.46 5.17
C GLU A 38 -13.71 17.07 4.97
N GLN A 39 -13.31 16.14 5.83
CA GLN A 39 -13.71 14.75 5.72
C GLN A 39 -15.15 14.59 6.23
N GLU A 40 -16.12 14.77 5.34
CA GLU A 40 -17.52 14.43 5.61
C GLU A 40 -17.74 12.94 5.39
N VAL A 41 -18.04 12.20 6.46
CA VAL A 41 -18.30 10.76 6.43
C VAL A 41 -19.63 10.44 7.09
N ASP A 42 -20.46 9.69 6.37
CA ASP A 42 -21.61 9.01 6.96
C ASP A 42 -21.24 7.55 7.23
N LEU A 43 -21.20 7.19 8.50
CA LEU A 43 -20.77 5.88 9.00
C LEU A 43 -21.95 5.15 9.64
N VAL A 44 -22.26 3.95 9.15
CA VAL A 44 -23.17 3.04 9.85
C VAL A 44 -22.37 1.90 10.45
N VAL A 45 -22.43 1.77 11.77
CA VAL A 45 -21.88 0.61 12.49
C VAL A 45 -22.98 -0.44 12.61
N ILE A 46 -22.72 -1.64 12.11
CA ILE A 46 -23.60 -2.81 12.22
C ILE A 46 -22.99 -3.77 13.22
N VAL A 47 -23.74 -4.05 14.29
CA VAL A 47 -23.37 -4.91 15.41
C VAL A 47 -24.21 -6.18 15.38
N ASP A 48 -23.57 -7.33 15.49
CA ASP A 48 -24.27 -8.61 15.52
C ASP A 48 -24.79 -8.88 16.95
N GLU A 49 -26.07 -9.26 17.08
CA GLU A 49 -26.69 -9.67 18.35
C GLU A 49 -27.24 -11.10 18.30
N SER A 50 -26.81 -11.88 17.29
CA SER A 50 -27.25 -13.23 17.00
C SER A 50 -26.77 -14.27 18.01
N GLY A 51 -27.32 -15.48 17.87
CA GLY A 51 -27.13 -16.58 18.80
C GLY A 51 -25.69 -17.05 19.03
N SER A 52 -24.82 -16.90 18.03
CA SER A 52 -23.42 -17.34 18.09
C SER A 52 -22.61 -16.58 19.14
N LEU A 53 -22.95 -15.30 19.36
CA LEU A 53 -22.36 -14.45 20.40
C LEU A 53 -22.96 -14.68 21.80
N CYS A 54 -23.90 -15.63 21.95
CA CYS A 54 -24.58 -15.89 23.23
C CYS A 54 -23.66 -16.53 24.30
N GLN A 55 -22.46 -16.99 23.95
CA GLN A 55 -21.52 -17.64 24.87
C GLN A 55 -20.42 -16.67 25.35
N ASN A 56 -19.90 -16.89 26.57
CA ASN A 56 -18.69 -16.25 27.10
C ASN A 56 -18.67 -14.70 27.06
N ASP A 57 -19.81 -14.07 27.34
CA ASP A 57 -19.98 -12.60 27.33
C ASP A 57 -19.64 -11.93 25.99
N GLY A 58 -19.74 -12.66 24.87
CA GLY A 58 -19.33 -12.20 23.54
C GLY A 58 -19.89 -10.84 23.15
N ILE A 59 -21.20 -10.63 23.30
CA ILE A 59 -21.85 -9.34 22.99
C ILE A 59 -21.34 -8.21 23.87
N ALA A 60 -21.12 -8.45 25.16
CA ALA A 60 -20.61 -7.41 26.05
C ALA A 60 -19.19 -7.02 25.64
N LYS A 61 -18.35 -7.99 25.27
CA LYS A 61 -16.99 -7.73 24.77
C LYS A 61 -17.00 -6.99 23.42
N GLU A 62 -17.89 -7.36 22.49
CA GLU A 62 -18.04 -6.67 21.21
C GLU A 62 -18.50 -5.22 21.41
N VAL A 63 -19.54 -4.99 22.20
CA VAL A 63 -20.05 -3.64 22.50
C VAL A 63 -18.97 -2.80 23.21
N ASN A 64 -18.28 -3.35 24.20
CA ASN A 64 -17.21 -2.65 24.91
C ASN A 64 -16.03 -2.33 23.97
N GLY A 65 -15.66 -3.24 23.09
CA GLY A 65 -14.62 -3.03 22.08
C GLY A 65 -14.99 -1.92 21.09
N LEU A 66 -16.25 -1.89 20.64
CA LEU A 66 -16.76 -0.82 19.76
C LEU A 66 -16.77 0.54 20.46
N ILE A 67 -17.21 0.60 21.72
CA ILE A 67 -17.19 1.84 22.51
C ILE A 67 -15.75 2.32 22.71
N ARG A 68 -14.83 1.40 22.99
CA ARG A 68 -13.40 1.72 23.12
C ARG A 68 -12.83 2.26 21.82
N ALA A 69 -13.07 1.59 20.69
CA ALA A 69 -12.61 2.04 19.39
C ALA A 69 -13.25 3.38 18.98
N PHE A 70 -14.53 3.61 19.29
CA PHE A 70 -15.20 4.88 19.10
C PHE A 70 -14.51 6.02 19.88
N ASN A 71 -14.24 5.81 21.17
CA ASN A 71 -13.60 6.81 22.02
C ASN A 71 -12.12 7.05 21.69
N GLU A 72 -11.41 6.03 21.22
CA GLU A 72 -9.97 6.14 20.92
C GLU A 72 -9.67 6.57 19.47
N VAL A 73 -10.62 6.45 18.56
CA VAL A 73 -10.40 6.73 17.12
C VAL A 73 -11.36 7.78 16.59
N VAL A 74 -12.67 7.54 16.71
CA VAL A 74 -13.68 8.40 16.07
C VAL A 74 -13.76 9.74 16.79
N VAL A 75 -13.82 9.73 18.13
CA VAL A 75 -13.89 10.95 18.93
C VAL A 75 -12.67 11.86 18.70
N PRO A 76 -11.41 11.39 18.80
CA PRO A 76 -10.24 12.22 18.54
C PRO A 76 -10.19 12.75 17.11
N ALA A 77 -10.66 11.99 16.13
CA ALA A 77 -10.72 12.46 14.74
C ALA A 77 -11.72 13.62 14.58
N VAL A 78 -12.88 13.54 15.22
CA VAL A 78 -13.85 14.65 15.25
C VAL A 78 -13.29 15.87 15.96
N GLU A 79 -12.58 15.69 17.08
CA GLU A 79 -11.90 16.77 17.80
C GLU A 79 -10.79 17.43 16.95
N ALA A 80 -10.15 16.65 16.08
CA ALA A 80 -9.20 17.15 15.09
C ALA A 80 -9.86 17.78 13.84
N GLY A 81 -11.19 17.87 13.79
CA GLY A 81 -11.94 18.55 12.74
C GLY A 81 -12.60 17.64 11.69
N ALA A 82 -12.58 16.32 11.85
CA ALA A 82 -13.33 15.43 10.96
C ALA A 82 -14.85 15.60 11.16
N LYS A 83 -15.60 15.64 10.06
CA LYS A 83 -17.07 15.76 10.08
C LYS A 83 -17.71 14.38 9.93
N ILE A 84 -17.96 13.72 11.05
CA ILE A 84 -18.46 12.35 11.06
C ILE A 84 -19.89 12.34 11.59
N ARG A 85 -20.81 11.78 10.81
CA ARG A 85 -22.10 11.35 11.31
C ARG A 85 -22.14 9.84 11.43
N MET A 86 -22.71 9.36 12.51
CA MET A 86 -22.76 7.93 12.82
C MET A 86 -24.20 7.48 13.04
N ALA A 87 -24.52 6.30 12.55
CA ALA A 87 -25.71 5.54 12.95
C ALA A 87 -25.28 4.17 13.48
N VAL A 88 -26.11 3.58 14.34
CA VAL A 88 -25.88 2.23 14.87
C VAL A 88 -27.07 1.36 14.51
N VAL A 89 -26.78 0.21 13.91
CA VAL A 89 -27.73 -0.85 13.59
C VAL A 89 -27.30 -2.10 14.33
N SER A 90 -28.24 -2.79 14.98
CA SER A 90 -27.97 -4.15 15.46
C SER A 90 -28.82 -5.17 14.68
N PHE A 91 -28.37 -6.41 14.61
CA PHE A 91 -29.12 -7.45 13.91
C PHE A 91 -28.96 -8.87 14.45
N SER A 92 -30.05 -9.62 14.36
CA SER A 92 -30.08 -11.08 14.45
C SER A 92 -30.93 -11.59 13.28
N PHE A 93 -32.07 -12.25 13.53
CA PHE A 93 -33.08 -12.53 12.50
C PHE A 93 -33.74 -11.25 11.97
N ARG A 94 -33.77 -10.18 12.77
CA ARG A 94 -34.28 -8.85 12.40
C ARG A 94 -33.18 -7.81 12.56
N SER A 95 -33.20 -6.77 11.74
CA SER A 95 -32.35 -5.59 11.88
C SER A 95 -33.08 -4.46 12.60
N ARG A 96 -32.43 -3.76 13.52
CA ARG A 96 -32.97 -2.63 14.28
C ARG A 96 -32.05 -1.43 14.18
N THR A 97 -32.60 -0.24 13.92
CA THR A 97 -31.84 1.01 14.14
C THR A 97 -31.83 1.30 15.63
N ARG A 98 -30.64 1.40 16.22
CA ARG A 98 -30.43 1.77 17.62
C ARG A 98 -30.35 3.29 17.76
N ILE A 99 -29.65 3.93 16.83
CA ILE A 99 -29.66 5.38 16.64
C ILE A 99 -29.54 5.69 15.14
N GLY A 100 -30.28 6.69 14.67
CA GLY A 100 -30.19 7.18 13.30
C GLY A 100 -28.87 7.90 13.03
N LEU A 101 -28.73 8.45 11.83
CA LEU A 101 -27.52 9.18 11.46
C LEU A 101 -27.47 10.52 12.22
N VAL A 102 -26.59 10.62 13.22
CA VAL A 102 -26.42 11.80 14.08
C VAL A 102 -24.99 12.31 14.03
N ASP A 103 -24.80 13.60 14.29
CA ASP A 103 -23.47 14.21 14.33
C ASP A 103 -22.71 13.78 15.58
N VAL A 104 -21.55 13.14 15.37
CA VAL A 104 -20.72 12.61 16.47
C VAL A 104 -20.22 13.73 17.39
N ALA A 105 -20.02 14.95 16.92
CA ALA A 105 -19.56 16.06 17.75
C ALA A 105 -20.58 16.42 18.85
N THR A 106 -21.87 16.26 18.57
CA THR A 106 -22.97 16.70 19.45
C THR A 106 -23.71 15.54 20.12
N HIS A 107 -23.63 14.32 19.59
CA HIS A 107 -24.45 13.18 20.03
C HIS A 107 -23.63 12.00 20.60
N ARG A 108 -22.41 12.26 21.12
CA ARG A 108 -21.52 11.22 21.66
C ARG A 108 -22.20 10.34 22.70
N THR A 109 -22.89 10.98 23.65
CA THR A 109 -23.57 10.28 24.74
C THR A 109 -24.71 9.41 24.24
N GLU A 110 -25.50 9.87 23.25
CA GLU A 110 -26.56 9.03 22.69
C GLU A 110 -26.03 7.86 21.87
N ILE A 111 -24.91 8.04 21.15
CA ILE A 111 -24.24 6.94 20.43
C ILE A 111 -23.77 5.86 21.42
N ILE A 112 -23.08 6.26 22.50
CA ILE A 112 -22.62 5.34 23.55
C ILE A 112 -23.82 4.65 24.23
N ALA A 113 -24.89 5.40 24.52
CA ALA A 113 -26.11 4.82 25.08
C ALA A 113 -26.77 3.82 24.13
N ALA A 114 -26.80 4.11 22.83
CA ALA A 114 -27.34 3.22 21.81
C ALA A 114 -26.54 1.91 21.68
N LEU A 115 -25.21 1.99 21.78
CA LEU A 115 -24.32 0.82 21.83
C LEU A 115 -24.55 -0.01 23.11
N ASN A 116 -24.56 0.63 24.28
CA ASN A 116 -24.80 -0.04 25.56
C ASN A 116 -26.19 -0.69 25.67
N ALA A 117 -27.17 -0.20 24.92
CA ALA A 117 -28.52 -0.76 24.86
C ALA A 117 -28.59 -2.03 23.99
N ILE A 118 -27.54 -2.36 23.23
CA ILE A 118 -27.46 -3.62 22.49
C ILE A 118 -27.25 -4.74 23.51
N LYS A 119 -28.21 -5.65 23.52
CA LYS A 119 -28.22 -6.82 24.38
C LYS A 119 -28.45 -8.04 23.51
N ARG A 120 -28.03 -9.17 24.02
CA ARG A 120 -28.30 -10.48 23.43
C ARG A 120 -29.74 -10.61 22.99
N ASP A 121 -29.94 -11.07 21.76
CA ASP A 121 -31.25 -11.51 21.32
C ASP A 121 -31.69 -12.67 22.23
N PRO A 122 -32.77 -12.52 23.02
CA PRO A 122 -33.22 -13.60 23.90
C PRO A 122 -33.61 -14.86 23.14
N ALA A 123 -33.91 -14.75 21.84
CA ALA A 123 -34.18 -15.90 20.98
C ALA A 123 -32.91 -16.60 20.47
N CYS A 124 -31.70 -16.05 20.73
CA CYS A 124 -30.42 -16.47 20.13
C CYS A 124 -30.60 -16.82 18.65
N SER A 125 -31.24 -15.93 17.90
CA SER A 125 -31.73 -16.22 16.55
C SER A 125 -30.63 -16.12 15.49
N SER A 126 -30.96 -16.48 14.26
CA SER A 126 -30.07 -16.55 13.09
C SER A 126 -29.36 -15.23 12.72
N THR A 127 -28.28 -15.30 11.95
CA THR A 127 -27.51 -14.13 11.48
C THR A 127 -28.00 -13.62 10.11
N SER A 128 -28.87 -12.60 10.08
CA SER A 128 -29.42 -12.00 8.83
C SER A 128 -28.64 -10.78 8.33
N ILE A 129 -27.41 -11.01 7.82
CA ILE A 129 -26.52 -9.95 7.29
C ILE A 129 -27.22 -9.10 6.22
N SER A 130 -27.95 -9.71 5.28
CA SER A 130 -28.63 -8.98 4.19
C SER A 130 -29.63 -7.94 4.69
N LYS A 131 -30.39 -8.24 5.76
CA LYS A 131 -31.34 -7.29 6.34
C LYS A 131 -30.62 -6.11 6.98
N ALA A 132 -29.52 -6.37 7.68
CA ALA A 132 -28.69 -5.33 8.29
C ALA A 132 -28.09 -4.39 7.23
N LEU A 133 -27.52 -4.97 6.16
CA LEU A 133 -26.95 -4.22 5.05
C LEU A 133 -28.00 -3.36 4.33
N ASN A 134 -29.17 -3.91 4.02
CA ASN A 134 -30.26 -3.14 3.39
C ASN A 134 -30.71 -1.97 4.28
N ARG A 135 -30.79 -2.19 5.60
CA ARG A 135 -31.14 -1.13 6.55
C ARG A 135 -30.06 -0.06 6.64
N ALA A 136 -28.79 -0.45 6.68
CA ALA A 136 -27.67 0.48 6.69
C ALA A 136 -27.61 1.31 5.39
N ALA A 137 -27.78 0.67 4.23
CA ALA A 137 -27.86 1.37 2.94
C ALA A 137 -29.01 2.37 2.89
N ALA A 138 -30.19 2.02 3.43
CA ALA A 138 -31.32 2.93 3.51
C ALA A 138 -31.05 4.14 4.43
N ILE A 139 -30.32 3.96 5.54
CA ILE A 139 -29.89 5.07 6.41
C ILE A 139 -28.90 5.97 5.66
N LEU A 140 -27.90 5.37 5.00
CA LEU A 140 -26.88 6.10 4.24
C LEU A 140 -27.44 6.83 3.03
N ALA A 141 -28.56 6.37 2.46
CA ALA A 141 -29.26 7.06 1.38
C ALA A 141 -29.83 8.43 1.84
N GLN A 142 -30.14 8.58 3.13
CA GLN A 142 -30.58 9.84 3.75
C GLN A 142 -29.40 10.75 4.14
N GLY A 143 -28.20 10.18 4.17
CA GLY A 143 -26.94 10.86 4.41
C GLY A 143 -26.54 11.81 3.28
N ARG A 144 -25.92 12.93 3.65
CA ARG A 144 -25.44 13.99 2.75
C ARG A 144 -23.93 13.93 2.50
N ALA A 145 -23.19 13.10 3.23
CA ALA A 145 -21.75 13.04 3.09
C ALA A 145 -21.38 12.38 1.76
N PRO A 146 -20.33 12.86 1.08
CA PRO A 146 -19.86 12.26 -0.16
C PRO A 146 -19.31 10.84 0.08
N ARG A 147 -18.76 10.59 1.26
CA ARG A 147 -18.23 9.27 1.64
C ARG A 147 -19.22 8.54 2.55
N LYS A 148 -19.67 7.38 2.08
CA LYS A 148 -20.64 6.52 2.78
C LYS A 148 -19.96 5.21 3.15
N VAL A 149 -20.01 4.87 4.43
CA VAL A 149 -19.28 3.73 4.99
C VAL A 149 -20.23 2.86 5.81
N ILE A 150 -20.15 1.55 5.59
CA ILE A 150 -20.71 0.54 6.48
C ILE A 150 -19.55 -0.16 7.16
N ASN A 151 -19.60 -0.19 8.48
CA ASN A 151 -18.71 -0.96 9.33
C ASN A 151 -19.48 -2.18 9.88
N LEU A 152 -19.27 -3.35 9.28
CA LEU A 152 -19.93 -4.59 9.66
C LEU A 152 -19.03 -5.40 10.59
N VAL A 153 -19.56 -5.78 11.75
CA VAL A 153 -18.96 -6.75 12.68
C VAL A 153 -19.90 -7.95 12.82
N THR A 154 -19.33 -9.16 12.78
CA THR A 154 -20.09 -10.40 13.05
C THR A 154 -19.13 -11.56 13.33
N ASP A 155 -19.52 -12.49 14.21
CA ASP A 155 -18.84 -13.77 14.41
C ASP A 155 -19.43 -14.90 13.53
N GLY A 156 -20.53 -14.60 12.84
CA GLY A 156 -21.44 -15.59 12.30
C GLY A 156 -21.40 -15.70 10.78
N ARG A 157 -21.81 -16.86 10.29
CA ARG A 157 -22.12 -17.07 8.87
C ARG A 157 -23.55 -16.60 8.60
N PRO A 158 -23.81 -15.93 7.46
CA PRO A 158 -25.16 -15.54 7.11
C PRO A 158 -26.08 -16.76 7.01
N GLN A 159 -27.30 -16.63 7.50
CA GLN A 159 -28.34 -17.66 7.34
C GLN A 159 -28.62 -17.98 5.87
N TYR A 160 -28.53 -16.98 5.00
CA TYR A 160 -28.75 -17.09 3.55
C TYR A 160 -27.54 -16.52 2.79
N PRO A 161 -26.46 -17.30 2.62
CA PRO A 161 -25.20 -16.79 2.04
C PRO A 161 -25.35 -16.18 0.65
N ALA A 162 -26.13 -16.80 -0.24
CA ALA A 162 -26.35 -16.28 -1.58
C ALA A 162 -27.06 -14.91 -1.59
N VAL A 163 -28.03 -14.71 -0.68
CA VAL A 163 -28.75 -13.43 -0.54
C VAL A 163 -27.83 -12.38 0.08
N ALA A 164 -27.07 -12.76 1.10
CA ALA A 164 -26.10 -11.87 1.74
C ALA A 164 -25.02 -11.41 0.73
N GLN A 165 -24.46 -12.31 -0.07
CA GLN A 165 -23.47 -11.98 -1.08
C GLN A 165 -24.02 -11.00 -2.13
N ARG A 166 -25.23 -11.24 -2.66
CA ARG A 166 -25.88 -10.30 -3.58
C ARG A 166 -26.10 -8.92 -2.95
N THR A 167 -26.43 -8.89 -1.66
CA THR A 167 -26.61 -7.63 -0.93
C THR A 167 -25.27 -6.92 -0.74
N CYS A 168 -24.19 -7.64 -0.43
CA CYS A 168 -22.84 -7.07 -0.37
C CYS A 168 -22.44 -6.46 -1.73
N THR A 169 -22.70 -7.14 -2.84
CA THR A 169 -22.47 -6.60 -4.19
C THR A 169 -23.28 -5.32 -4.43
N ALA A 170 -24.57 -5.31 -4.13
CA ALA A 170 -25.43 -4.13 -4.33
C ALA A 170 -24.98 -2.92 -3.49
N VAL A 171 -24.54 -3.13 -2.24
CA VAL A 171 -23.96 -2.08 -1.39
C VAL A 171 -22.70 -1.49 -2.03
N LYS A 172 -21.81 -2.35 -2.55
CA LYS A 172 -20.57 -1.93 -3.22
C LYS A 172 -20.85 -1.15 -4.50
N GLU A 173 -21.76 -1.63 -5.32
CA GLU A 173 -22.18 -0.98 -6.57
C GLU A 173 -22.86 0.38 -6.32
N ALA A 174 -23.50 0.56 -5.16
CA ALA A 174 -24.02 1.85 -4.72
C ALA A 174 -22.93 2.84 -4.25
N GLY A 175 -21.65 2.49 -4.36
CA GLY A 175 -20.52 3.33 -3.96
C GLY A 175 -20.31 3.41 -2.44
N ILE A 176 -20.92 2.51 -1.67
CA ILE A 176 -20.78 2.45 -0.22
C ILE A 176 -19.60 1.55 0.13
N GLU A 177 -18.66 2.09 0.92
CA GLU A 177 -17.52 1.34 1.44
C GLU A 177 -17.97 0.36 2.53
N LEU A 178 -17.97 -0.93 2.22
CA LEU A 178 -18.27 -2.00 3.16
C LEU A 178 -16.98 -2.54 3.79
N TRP A 179 -16.72 -2.12 5.02
CA TRP A 179 -15.63 -2.62 5.86
C TRP A 179 -16.17 -3.72 6.75
N THR A 180 -15.47 -4.85 6.81
CA THR A 180 -15.94 -6.03 7.55
C THR A 180 -14.91 -6.44 8.59
N LEU A 181 -15.38 -6.92 9.74
CA LEU A 181 -14.55 -7.60 10.72
C LEU A 181 -15.25 -8.86 11.19
N GLY A 182 -14.61 -10.00 10.91
CA GLY A 182 -15.08 -11.31 11.36
C GLY A 182 -14.40 -11.74 12.63
N ILE A 183 -15.17 -12.38 13.52
CA ILE A 183 -14.66 -13.06 14.71
C ILE A 183 -14.77 -14.57 14.47
N GLY A 184 -13.72 -15.34 14.78
CA GLY A 184 -13.74 -16.81 14.66
C GLY A 184 -13.93 -17.29 13.22
N GLU A 185 -15.03 -17.99 12.94
CA GLU A 185 -15.28 -18.63 11.64
C GLU A 185 -16.03 -17.76 10.61
N GLY A 186 -16.45 -16.54 10.96
CA GLY A 186 -17.17 -15.64 10.06
C GLY A 186 -16.33 -15.11 8.88
N GLY A 187 -15.00 -15.21 8.97
CA GLY A 187 -14.06 -14.52 8.08
C GLY A 187 -14.14 -14.81 6.59
N PRO A 188 -14.15 -16.09 6.16
CA PRO A 188 -14.13 -16.40 4.73
C PRO A 188 -15.30 -15.81 3.94
N PHE A 189 -16.49 -15.70 4.56
CA PHE A 189 -17.64 -15.05 3.90
C PHE A 189 -17.45 -13.52 3.80
N LEU A 190 -16.99 -12.89 4.88
CA LEU A 190 -16.85 -11.44 4.95
C LEU A 190 -15.78 -10.89 4.01
N GLU A 191 -14.74 -11.67 3.70
CA GLU A 191 -13.74 -11.30 2.71
C GLU A 191 -14.35 -10.98 1.34
N GLY A 192 -15.32 -11.78 0.88
CA GLY A 192 -16.05 -11.52 -0.38
C GLY A 192 -17.01 -10.34 -0.32
N CYS A 193 -17.37 -9.88 0.88
CA CYS A 193 -18.25 -8.74 1.08
C CYS A 193 -17.50 -7.41 1.11
N ALA A 194 -16.28 -7.38 1.65
CA ALA A 194 -15.52 -6.14 1.75
C ALA A 194 -15.32 -5.43 0.40
N GLY A 195 -15.23 -4.10 0.45
CA GLY A 195 -15.00 -3.24 -0.70
C GLY A 195 -16.10 -2.18 -0.90
N PRO A 196 -16.04 -1.39 -1.98
CA PRO A 196 -14.88 -1.24 -2.87
C PRO A 196 -13.66 -0.65 -2.12
N PRO A 197 -12.43 -0.74 -2.67
CA PRO A 197 -11.25 -0.11 -2.09
C PRO A 197 -11.50 1.38 -1.76
N PRO A 198 -11.07 1.86 -0.60
CA PRO A 198 -10.06 1.27 0.28
C PRO A 198 -10.57 0.24 1.29
N ALA A 199 -11.87 -0.09 1.30
CA ALA A 199 -12.43 -1.00 2.29
C ALA A 199 -11.84 -2.41 2.20
N ARG A 200 -11.58 -3.01 3.37
CA ARG A 200 -10.96 -4.34 3.52
C ARG A 200 -11.67 -5.16 4.59
N ASN A 201 -11.43 -6.46 4.54
CA ASN A 201 -11.83 -7.39 5.59
C ASN A 201 -10.75 -7.48 6.67
N PHE A 202 -11.21 -7.54 7.92
CA PHE A 202 -10.42 -7.83 9.10
C PHE A 202 -10.89 -9.15 9.69
N GLN A 203 -9.98 -9.92 10.28
CA GLN A 203 -10.32 -11.17 10.91
C GLN A 203 -9.58 -11.31 12.23
N VAL A 204 -10.31 -11.67 13.27
CA VAL A 204 -9.73 -12.09 14.55
C VAL A 204 -10.14 -13.51 14.87
N ARG A 205 -9.26 -14.24 15.56
CA ARG A 205 -9.55 -15.62 15.98
C ARG A 205 -10.49 -15.67 17.16
N THR A 206 -10.36 -14.72 18.08
CA THR A 206 -11.10 -14.70 19.34
C THR A 206 -11.76 -13.34 19.56
N ILE A 207 -12.79 -13.31 20.40
CA ILE A 207 -13.45 -12.07 20.82
C ILE A 207 -12.53 -11.17 21.67
N ASP A 208 -11.48 -11.72 22.27
CA ASP A 208 -10.56 -10.93 23.11
C ASP A 208 -9.68 -10.00 22.25
N ASP A 209 -9.38 -10.41 21.02
CA ASP A 209 -8.62 -9.61 20.04
C ASP A 209 -9.49 -8.57 19.33
N PHE A 210 -10.83 -8.64 19.49
CA PHE A 210 -11.79 -7.82 18.76
C PHE A 210 -11.53 -6.32 18.93
N ALA A 211 -11.32 -5.86 20.17
CA ALA A 211 -11.23 -4.43 20.47
C ALA A 211 -10.05 -3.75 19.74
N GLU A 212 -8.89 -4.40 19.68
CA GLU A 212 -7.72 -3.86 18.98
C GLU A 212 -7.89 -3.91 17.46
N ALA A 213 -8.47 -4.98 16.91
CA ALA A 213 -8.74 -5.07 15.49
C ALA A 213 -9.83 -4.08 15.02
N GLU A 214 -10.86 -3.85 15.83
CA GLU A 214 -11.89 -2.85 15.57
C GLU A 214 -11.32 -1.44 15.61
N LYS A 215 -10.44 -1.16 16.57
CA LYS A 215 -9.68 0.09 16.65
C LYS A 215 -8.82 0.30 15.40
N GLU A 216 -8.08 -0.72 14.96
CA GLU A 216 -7.28 -0.63 13.73
C GLU A 216 -8.17 -0.37 12.51
N LYS A 217 -9.25 -1.14 12.36
CA LYS A 217 -10.21 -1.00 11.26
C LYS A 217 -10.83 0.39 11.25
N LEU A 218 -11.39 0.86 12.36
CA LEU A 218 -11.93 2.22 12.45
C LEU A 218 -10.85 3.26 12.20
N GLY A 219 -9.60 2.99 12.62
CA GLY A 219 -8.45 3.81 12.29
C GLY A 219 -8.28 3.98 10.79
N ARG A 220 -8.42 2.91 10.01
CA ARG A 220 -8.36 2.96 8.54
C ARG A 220 -9.64 3.51 7.90
N VAL A 221 -10.80 3.27 8.50
CA VAL A 221 -12.08 3.85 8.07
C VAL A 221 -12.03 5.36 8.18
N ILE A 222 -11.52 5.89 9.30
CA ILE A 222 -11.47 7.32 9.55
C ILE A 222 -10.23 7.95 8.93
N ARG A 223 -9.08 7.27 8.85
CA ARG A 223 -7.93 7.82 8.12
C ARG A 223 -8.24 7.89 6.63
N ARG A 224 -7.71 8.93 6.00
CA ARG A 224 -7.65 9.04 4.55
C ARG A 224 -6.84 7.85 4.04
N ALA A 225 -7.42 6.94 3.26
CA ALA A 225 -6.64 6.39 2.16
C ALA A 225 -6.36 7.61 1.27
N PRO A 226 -5.11 7.96 0.93
CA PRO A 226 -4.81 9.05 0.03
C PRO A 226 -5.36 8.74 -1.39
N ARG A 227 -6.68 8.78 -1.56
CA ARG A 227 -7.33 9.00 -2.84
C ARG A 227 -6.92 10.42 -3.23
N GLY A 228 -5.90 10.54 -4.07
CA GLY A 228 -5.58 11.85 -4.64
C GLY A 228 -4.21 12.02 -5.28
N VAL A 229 -3.19 11.22 -4.97
CA VAL A 229 -1.88 11.40 -5.61
C VAL A 229 -1.28 10.07 -6.04
N VAL A 230 -1.14 9.10 -5.13
CA VAL A 230 -0.54 7.81 -5.50
C VAL A 230 -1.45 7.01 -6.41
N ASP A 231 -2.73 6.80 -6.08
CA ASP A 231 -3.65 6.07 -6.98
C ASP A 231 -3.88 6.77 -8.33
N CYS A 232 -3.84 8.12 -8.34
CA CYS A 232 -3.97 8.90 -9.58
C CYS A 232 -2.68 8.84 -10.41
N ILE A 233 -1.50 8.91 -9.78
CA ILE A 233 -0.21 8.77 -10.46
C ILE A 233 -0.01 7.34 -10.92
N THR A 234 -0.31 6.34 -10.10
CA THR A 234 -0.20 4.93 -10.47
C THR A 234 -1.21 4.60 -11.57
N ALA A 235 -2.47 5.02 -11.51
CA ALA A 235 -3.41 4.75 -12.61
C ALA A 235 -3.07 5.50 -13.91
N ARG A 236 -2.50 6.72 -13.82
CA ARG A 236 -2.19 7.56 -14.98
C ARG A 236 -0.83 7.30 -15.61
N TYR A 237 0.16 6.88 -14.82
CA TYR A 237 1.54 6.69 -15.25
C TYR A 237 2.01 5.24 -15.15
N LYS A 238 1.17 4.29 -14.73
CA LYS A 238 1.56 2.87 -14.69
C LYS A 238 2.09 2.38 -16.02
N ASP A 239 1.40 2.69 -17.11
CA ASP A 239 1.82 2.24 -18.43
C ASP A 239 3.14 2.92 -18.83
N HIS A 240 3.27 4.23 -18.58
CA HIS A 240 4.50 4.98 -18.85
C HIS A 240 5.71 4.53 -18.00
N LEU A 241 5.49 4.10 -16.75
CA LEU A 241 6.51 3.55 -15.87
C LEU A 241 6.92 2.13 -16.29
N ILE A 242 5.97 1.34 -16.82
CA ILE A 242 6.24 0.02 -17.38
C ILE A 242 7.07 0.16 -18.67
N ASP A 243 6.70 1.10 -19.55
CA ASP A 243 7.42 1.38 -20.79
C ASP A 243 8.84 1.86 -20.51
N GLU A 244 9.02 2.81 -19.57
CA GLU A 244 10.36 3.31 -19.19
C GLU A 244 11.23 2.22 -18.53
N ALA A 245 10.62 1.30 -17.76
CA ALA A 245 11.33 0.16 -17.20
C ALA A 245 11.73 -0.87 -18.27
N GLN A 246 10.92 -1.03 -19.34
CA GLN A 246 11.24 -1.89 -20.48
C GLN A 246 12.37 -1.28 -21.33
N ASP A 247 12.35 0.03 -21.58
CA ASP A 247 13.42 0.72 -22.30
C ASP A 247 14.76 0.60 -21.57
N ILE A 248 14.78 0.78 -20.24
CA ILE A 248 15.98 0.60 -19.42
C ILE A 248 16.49 -0.85 -19.51
N LYS A 249 15.59 -1.84 -19.54
CA LYS A 249 15.95 -3.25 -19.69
C LYS A 249 16.61 -3.49 -21.04
N GLU A 250 16.04 -3.00 -22.14
CA GLU A 250 16.58 -3.17 -23.50
C GLU A 250 17.94 -2.47 -23.67
N ASP A 251 18.11 -1.28 -23.10
CA ASP A 251 19.40 -0.55 -23.09
C ASP A 251 20.50 -1.37 -22.39
N LEU A 252 20.18 -2.00 -21.24
CA LEU A 252 21.11 -2.85 -20.50
C LEU A 252 21.48 -4.13 -21.28
N PHE A 253 20.52 -4.75 -21.96
CA PHE A 253 20.79 -5.90 -22.82
C PHE A 253 21.65 -5.54 -24.03
N SER A 254 21.37 -4.41 -24.68
CA SER A 254 22.19 -3.89 -25.79
C SER A 254 23.62 -3.55 -25.35
N LEU A 255 23.80 -2.99 -24.16
CA LEU A 255 25.11 -2.72 -23.59
C LEU A 255 25.89 -4.02 -23.33
N GLY A 256 25.24 -5.01 -22.71
CA GLY A 256 25.83 -6.33 -22.48
C GLY A 256 26.23 -7.04 -23.78
N GLY A 257 25.40 -6.94 -24.83
CA GLY A 257 25.70 -7.48 -26.16
C GLY A 257 26.93 -6.82 -26.80
N ARG A 258 27.04 -5.49 -26.73
CA ARG A 258 28.20 -4.75 -27.26
C ARG A 258 29.49 -5.07 -26.52
N ILE A 259 29.42 -5.24 -25.19
CA ILE A 259 30.58 -5.66 -24.40
C ILE A 259 31.02 -7.07 -24.83
N ARG A 260 30.06 -7.99 -24.97
CA ARG A 260 30.32 -9.37 -25.42
C ARG A 260 30.93 -9.43 -26.82
N GLU A 261 30.37 -8.73 -27.79
CA GLU A 261 30.86 -8.72 -29.18
C GLU A 261 32.27 -8.12 -29.28
N ARG A 262 32.60 -7.17 -28.41
CA ARG A 262 33.95 -6.58 -28.32
C ARG A 262 34.95 -7.54 -27.69
N LEU A 263 34.53 -8.32 -26.69
CA LEU A 263 35.34 -9.37 -26.06
C LEU A 263 35.51 -10.59 -26.97
N GLU A 264 34.54 -10.91 -27.83
CA GLU A 264 34.64 -12.00 -28.82
C GLU A 264 35.42 -11.56 -30.09
N GLY A 265 35.44 -10.26 -30.41
CA GLY A 265 36.18 -9.67 -31.53
C GLY A 265 37.69 -9.54 -31.27
N GLU A 266 38.10 -9.39 -30.01
CA GLU A 266 39.45 -9.71 -29.58
C GLU A 266 39.51 -11.24 -29.46
N LYS A 267 40.17 -11.92 -30.41
CA LYS A 267 40.34 -13.38 -30.37
C LYS A 267 41.15 -13.79 -29.14
N LEU A 268 40.50 -13.87 -27.99
CA LEU A 268 40.98 -14.59 -26.83
C LEU A 268 40.44 -15.99 -26.97
N THR A 269 41.35 -16.96 -27.06
CA THR A 269 40.94 -18.37 -26.99
C THR A 269 40.38 -18.65 -25.59
N ASP A 270 39.45 -19.61 -25.47
CA ASP A 270 38.85 -19.98 -24.16
C ASP A 270 39.92 -20.28 -23.09
N ALA A 271 41.09 -20.75 -23.52
CA ALA A 271 42.26 -20.99 -22.67
C ALA A 271 42.98 -19.70 -22.23
N GLU A 272 43.02 -18.66 -23.06
CA GLU A 272 43.58 -17.35 -22.69
C GLU A 272 42.62 -16.55 -21.82
N PHE A 273 41.31 -16.73 -22.00
CA PHE A 273 40.29 -16.15 -21.13
C PHE A 273 40.38 -16.72 -19.70
N GLU A 274 40.53 -18.05 -19.57
CA GLU A 274 40.76 -18.72 -18.27
C GLU A 274 42.15 -18.40 -17.67
N ALA A 275 43.22 -18.36 -18.48
CA ALA A 275 44.57 -18.07 -17.99
C ALA A 275 44.77 -16.62 -17.52
N THR A 276 44.09 -15.65 -18.16
CA THR A 276 44.14 -14.24 -17.73
C THR A 276 43.44 -14.02 -16.38
N LEU A 277 42.44 -14.84 -16.06
CA LEU A 277 41.76 -14.86 -14.76
C LEU A 277 42.47 -15.70 -13.70
N GLY A 278 43.36 -16.63 -14.07
CA GLY A 278 44.06 -17.52 -13.13
C GLY A 278 45.27 -16.89 -12.45
N ASP A 279 46.18 -16.26 -13.20
CA ASP A 279 47.51 -15.90 -12.68
C ASP A 279 47.68 -14.42 -12.30
N ARG A 280 46.82 -13.52 -12.78
CA ARG A 280 46.75 -12.13 -12.25
C ARG A 280 45.78 -11.98 -11.07
N ALA A 281 45.05 -13.04 -10.73
CA ALA A 281 44.07 -13.03 -9.66
C ALA A 281 44.65 -13.10 -8.24
N GLN A 282 45.95 -13.30 -8.07
CA GLN A 282 46.55 -13.41 -6.73
C GLN A 282 47.20 -12.14 -6.20
N THR A 283 47.48 -11.14 -7.03
CA THR A 283 48.26 -9.96 -6.59
C THR A 283 47.54 -8.61 -6.69
N ASP A 284 46.40 -8.48 -7.38
CA ASP A 284 45.63 -7.21 -7.42
C ASP A 284 44.10 -7.38 -7.17
N LEU A 285 43.64 -8.55 -6.73
CA LEU A 285 42.22 -8.83 -6.40
C LEU A 285 41.86 -8.62 -4.92
N SER A 286 42.42 -7.60 -4.28
CA SER A 286 41.94 -7.14 -2.97
C SER A 286 40.81 -6.10 -3.08
N ALA A 287 40.52 -5.59 -4.28
CA ALA A 287 39.57 -4.50 -4.47
C ALA A 287 38.13 -4.92 -4.83
N PHE A 288 37.88 -6.08 -5.48
CA PHE A 288 36.51 -6.45 -5.90
C PHE A 288 36.22 -7.97 -5.99
N PRO A 289 36.02 -8.68 -4.87
CA PRO A 289 35.68 -10.10 -4.89
C PRO A 289 34.19 -10.40 -5.19
N ASP A 290 33.26 -9.47 -4.93
CA ASP A 290 31.84 -9.83 -4.76
C ASP A 290 30.96 -9.60 -6.00
N PHE A 291 31.27 -8.59 -6.83
CA PHE A 291 30.46 -8.27 -8.02
C PHE A 291 30.47 -9.38 -9.08
N TRP A 292 31.66 -9.92 -9.36
CA TRP A 292 31.83 -11.03 -10.31
C TRP A 292 31.47 -12.39 -9.71
N ARG A 293 31.63 -12.58 -8.39
CA ARG A 293 31.10 -13.78 -7.71
C ARG A 293 29.58 -13.82 -7.73
N MET A 294 28.87 -12.71 -7.56
CA MET A 294 27.40 -12.71 -7.56
C MET A 294 26.81 -12.99 -8.94
N THR A 295 27.40 -12.47 -10.01
CA THR A 295 26.96 -12.78 -11.39
C THR A 295 27.33 -14.21 -11.81
N PHE A 296 28.48 -14.73 -11.39
CA PHE A 296 28.90 -16.11 -11.69
C PHE A 296 28.20 -17.17 -10.82
N VAL A 297 27.91 -16.87 -9.55
CA VAL A 297 27.13 -17.75 -8.64
C VAL A 297 25.65 -17.70 -8.99
N ALA A 298 25.08 -16.57 -9.43
CA ALA A 298 23.70 -16.52 -9.93
C ALA A 298 23.50 -17.39 -11.18
N GLY A 299 24.53 -17.52 -12.02
CA GLY A 299 24.54 -18.44 -13.16
C GLY A 299 24.64 -19.93 -12.78
N LYS A 300 25.26 -20.27 -11.63
CA LYS A 300 25.44 -21.67 -11.18
C LYS A 300 24.52 -22.12 -10.03
N VAL A 301 23.90 -21.21 -9.29
CA VAL A 301 23.14 -21.47 -8.05
C VAL A 301 21.82 -20.68 -8.05
N GLY A 302 21.10 -20.60 -9.17
CA GLY A 302 19.65 -20.32 -9.22
C GLY A 302 19.08 -19.11 -8.47
N ALA A 303 19.89 -18.16 -7.98
CA ALA A 303 19.45 -17.01 -7.20
C ALA A 303 19.93 -15.73 -7.89
N THR A 304 18.98 -14.94 -8.40
CA THR A 304 19.23 -13.63 -8.99
C THR A 304 19.40 -12.59 -7.88
N PRO A 305 20.50 -11.80 -7.87
CA PRO A 305 20.63 -10.67 -6.95
C PRO A 305 19.46 -9.71 -7.12
N THR A 306 18.99 -9.12 -6.02
CA THR A 306 17.88 -8.15 -6.10
C THR A 306 18.39 -6.83 -6.66
N VAL A 307 17.49 -6.04 -7.22
CA VAL A 307 17.81 -4.67 -7.70
C VAL A 307 18.39 -3.81 -6.56
N GLY A 308 18.02 -4.08 -5.31
CA GLY A 308 18.56 -3.40 -4.12
C GLY A 308 20.06 -3.69 -3.92
N ASP A 309 20.45 -4.96 -4.03
CA ASP A 309 21.84 -5.41 -3.86
C ASP A 309 22.75 -4.77 -4.93
N LEU A 310 22.25 -4.66 -6.16
CA LEU A 310 22.96 -4.02 -7.26
C LEU A 310 23.14 -2.51 -7.05
N ILE A 311 22.10 -1.83 -6.54
CA ILE A 311 22.13 -0.38 -6.25
C ILE A 311 23.17 -0.07 -5.17
N ASP A 312 23.23 -0.89 -4.13
CA ASP A 312 24.06 -0.64 -2.96
C ASP A 312 25.54 -0.90 -3.29
N ALA A 313 25.85 -1.97 -4.03
CA ALA A 313 27.20 -2.23 -4.55
C ALA A 313 27.71 -1.10 -5.46
N LEU A 314 26.92 -0.69 -6.47
CA LEU A 314 27.31 0.42 -7.36
C LEU A 314 27.44 1.75 -6.61
N SER A 315 26.71 1.94 -5.52
CA SER A 315 26.77 3.17 -4.72
C SER A 315 28.02 3.27 -3.86
N GLU A 316 28.56 2.14 -3.40
CA GLU A 316 29.75 2.06 -2.56
C GLU A 316 31.05 2.12 -3.39
N ASP A 317 31.02 1.54 -4.58
CA ASP A 317 32.24 1.22 -5.30
C ASP A 317 32.58 2.19 -6.42
N CYS A 318 31.56 2.76 -7.06
CA CYS A 318 31.77 3.74 -8.11
C CYS A 318 32.56 5.00 -7.71
N PRO A 319 32.46 5.55 -6.48
CA PRO A 319 33.34 6.62 -6.06
C PRO A 319 34.82 6.24 -6.12
N LYS A 320 35.16 5.00 -5.74
CA LYS A 320 36.54 4.48 -5.72
C LYS A 320 37.06 4.35 -7.15
N VAL A 321 36.28 3.73 -8.03
CA VAL A 321 36.58 3.55 -9.47
C VAL A 321 36.78 4.88 -10.19
N ILE A 322 35.94 5.88 -9.92
CA ILE A 322 36.08 7.21 -10.54
C ILE A 322 37.35 7.93 -10.06
N SER A 323 37.69 7.78 -8.77
CA SER A 323 38.83 8.48 -8.17
C SER A 323 40.19 7.83 -8.44
N ASP A 324 40.22 6.55 -8.79
CA ASP A 324 41.45 5.81 -9.04
C ASP A 324 41.99 6.07 -10.47
N PRO A 325 43.18 6.66 -10.63
CA PRO A 325 43.74 6.94 -11.95
C PRO A 325 44.05 5.68 -12.77
N THR A 326 44.24 4.53 -12.12
CA THR A 326 44.57 3.26 -12.78
C THR A 326 43.35 2.48 -13.26
N SER A 327 42.17 2.81 -12.74
CA SER A 327 40.91 2.20 -13.15
C SER A 327 40.63 2.45 -14.65
N PRO A 328 40.16 1.44 -15.40
CA PRO A 328 39.82 1.57 -16.81
C PRO A 328 38.84 2.71 -17.09
N GLU A 329 39.06 3.43 -18.19
CA GLU A 329 38.23 4.59 -18.56
C GLU A 329 36.76 4.21 -18.79
N GLU A 330 36.50 2.98 -19.26
CA GLU A 330 35.15 2.45 -19.47
C GLU A 330 34.40 2.23 -18.14
N ASP A 331 35.09 1.75 -17.10
CA ASP A 331 34.50 1.56 -15.75
C ASP A 331 34.19 2.90 -15.10
N LYS A 332 35.05 3.91 -15.33
CA LYS A 332 34.80 5.29 -14.91
C LYS A 332 33.57 5.87 -15.59
N LEU A 333 33.37 5.61 -16.88
CA LEU A 333 32.19 6.08 -17.62
C LEU A 333 30.90 5.41 -17.14
N ILE A 334 30.92 4.10 -16.85
CA ILE A 334 29.77 3.38 -16.27
C ILE A 334 29.42 3.95 -14.89
N CYS A 335 30.43 4.19 -14.05
CA CYS A 335 30.23 4.75 -12.73
C CYS A 335 29.80 6.22 -12.73
N GLN A 336 30.27 7.02 -13.69
CA GLN A 336 29.81 8.39 -13.90
C GLN A 336 28.36 8.42 -14.41
N TRP A 337 28.02 7.54 -15.36
CA TRP A 337 26.65 7.36 -15.85
C TRP A 337 25.70 6.95 -14.71
N TRP A 338 26.13 6.01 -13.86
CA TRP A 338 25.39 5.63 -12.65
C TRP A 338 25.16 6.83 -11.74
N TYR A 339 26.19 7.61 -11.44
CA TYR A 339 26.07 8.79 -10.57
C TYR A 339 25.11 9.87 -11.14
N GLN A 340 25.12 10.07 -12.46
CA GLN A 340 24.22 11.00 -13.13
C GLN A 340 22.74 10.57 -13.05
N ARG A 341 22.47 9.27 -12.94
CA ARG A 341 21.10 8.71 -12.80
C ARG A 341 20.73 8.29 -11.37
N LYS A 342 21.71 8.18 -10.46
CA LYS A 342 21.54 7.78 -9.06
C LYS A 342 20.54 8.67 -8.32
N THR A 343 20.53 9.98 -8.57
CA THR A 343 19.54 10.90 -7.98
C THR A 343 18.11 10.59 -8.43
N LYS A 344 17.90 10.21 -9.69
CA LYS A 344 16.58 9.78 -10.18
C LYS A 344 16.15 8.45 -9.57
N MET A 345 17.06 7.47 -9.50
CA MET A 345 16.78 6.16 -8.89
C MET A 345 16.62 6.23 -7.36
N LEU A 346 17.35 7.10 -6.67
CA LEU A 346 17.18 7.34 -5.23
C LEU A 346 15.85 8.03 -4.92
N CYS A 347 15.35 8.91 -5.80
CA CYS A 347 13.99 9.42 -5.67
C CYS A 347 12.95 8.30 -5.77
N VAL A 348 13.12 7.37 -6.72
CA VAL A 348 12.24 6.20 -6.85
C VAL A 348 12.36 5.27 -5.63
N LYS A 349 13.58 4.94 -5.18
CA LYS A 349 13.84 4.14 -3.97
C LYS A 349 13.26 4.81 -2.71
N TYR A 350 13.43 6.13 -2.57
CA TYR A 350 12.85 6.90 -1.47
C TYR A 350 11.32 6.88 -1.49
N TRP A 351 10.71 7.06 -2.66
CA TRP A 351 9.26 7.00 -2.82
C TRP A 351 8.70 5.59 -2.57
N ILE A 352 9.39 4.54 -3.02
CA ILE A 352 9.01 3.14 -2.77
C ILE A 352 9.17 2.81 -1.28
N ILE A 353 10.29 3.15 -0.65
CA ILE A 353 10.53 2.90 0.78
C ILE A 353 9.56 3.71 1.65
N LYS A 354 9.26 4.95 1.26
CA LYS A 354 8.28 5.79 1.97
C LYS A 354 6.87 5.21 1.82
N ALA A 355 6.47 4.82 0.61
CA ALA A 355 5.19 4.15 0.38
C ALA A 355 5.09 2.81 1.12
N TRP A 356 6.19 2.08 1.25
CA TRP A 356 6.24 0.80 1.96
C TRP A 356 6.24 0.95 3.48
N LYS A 357 6.77 2.05 4.02
CA LYS A 357 6.70 2.40 5.46
C LYS A 357 5.37 3.05 5.87
N GLU A 358 4.61 3.56 4.91
CA GLU A 358 3.29 4.19 5.13
C GLU A 358 2.11 3.22 4.85
N LEU A 359 2.39 1.99 4.39
CA LEU A 359 1.48 0.85 4.32
C LEU A 359 1.50 0.04 5.62
#